data_AF-X1FCE9-F1
#
_entry.id   AF-X1FCE9-F1
#
_cell.length_a   1.000
_cell.length_b   1.000
_cell.length_c   1.000
_cell.angle_alpha   90.00
_cell.angle_beta   90.00
_cell.angle_gamma   90.00
#
_symmetry.space_group_name_H-M   'P 1'
#
loop_
_entity.id
_entity.type
_entity.pdbx_description
1 polymer ?
#
loop_
_entity_poly.entity_id
_entity_poly.type
_entity_poly.pdbx_seq_one_letter_code
_entity_poly.pdbx_strand_id
1 'polypeptide(L)' 'MEDHNYNHIAKDYHSKRRKPWRPLEFFITYLEHKKYNFGGIGLDLGCANGRNFKILGTSPKKLVGIDLSLEFLKIANER' A
#
# COMPACT_ATOMS: atom_id res chain seq x y z
N MET A 1 0.81 19.83 -15.98
CA MET A 1 0.77 18.64 -15.11
C MET A 1 2.12 17.98 -15.24
N GLU A 2 2.94 18.06 -14.18
CA GLU A 2 4.28 17.49 -14.18
C GLU A 2 4.20 15.99 -14.45
N ASP A 3 5.03 15.49 -15.36
CA ASP A 3 5.17 14.06 -15.63
C ASP A 3 5.46 13.34 -14.31
N HIS A 4 4.48 12.58 -13.82
CA HIS A 4 4.64 11.76 -12.63
C HIS A 4 5.68 10.66 -12.93
N ASN A 5 6.94 10.96 -12.65
CA ASN A 5 8.14 10.12 -12.81
C ASN A 5 8.05 8.75 -12.10
N TYR A 6 6.98 8.51 -11.35
CA TYR A 6 6.69 7.24 -10.69
C TYR A 6 6.44 6.08 -11.66
N ASN A 7 5.92 6.34 -12.87
CA ASN A 7 5.79 5.29 -13.89
C ASN A 7 7.16 4.70 -14.27
N HIS A 8 8.18 5.55 -14.44
CA HIS A 8 9.51 5.13 -14.89
C HIS A 8 10.26 4.32 -13.85
N ILE A 9 10.07 4.64 -12.56
CA ILE A 9 10.74 3.92 -11.47
C ILE A 9 9.93 2.72 -10.96
N ALA A 10 8.71 2.47 -11.45
CA ALA A 10 7.79 1.52 -10.85
C ALA A 10 8.37 0.10 -10.72
N LYS A 11 9.04 -0.36 -11.78
CA LYS A 11 9.68 -1.70 -11.82
C LYS A 11 10.88 -1.79 -10.87
N ASP A 12 11.74 -0.78 -10.86
CA ASP A 12 12.91 -0.72 -9.97
C ASP A 12 12.48 -0.62 -8.49
N TYR A 13 11.49 0.23 -8.21
CA TYR A 13 10.88 0.31 -6.89
C TYR A 13 10.27 -1.03 -6.50
N HIS A 14 9.52 -1.68 -7.40
CA HIS A 14 8.93 -2.97 -7.10
C HIS A 14 9.97 -4.02 -6.74
N SER A 15 11.08 -4.11 -7.49
CA SER A 15 12.14 -5.09 -7.22
C SER A 15 12.82 -4.82 -5.88
N LYS A 16 13.12 -3.56 -5.56
CA LYS A 16 13.83 -3.16 -4.33
C LYS A 16 12.94 -3.12 -3.09
N ARG A 17 11.63 -2.88 -3.25
CA ARG A 17 10.68 -2.58 -2.15
C ARG A 17 9.48 -3.53 -2.15
N ARG A 18 9.75 -4.84 -2.12
CA ARG A 18 8.70 -5.87 -2.13
C ARG A 18 7.99 -6.07 -0.79
N LYS A 19 8.70 -5.92 0.33
CA LYS A 19 8.17 -6.18 1.68
C LYS A 19 7.41 -4.95 2.23
N PRO A 20 6.43 -5.16 3.14
CA PRO A 20 5.76 -4.07 3.83
C PRO A 20 6.74 -3.11 4.49
N TRP A 21 6.31 -1.87 4.66
CA TRP A 21 7.12 -0.89 5.37
C TRP A 21 7.20 -1.23 6.86
N ARG A 22 8.38 -1.58 7.36
CA ARG A 22 8.57 -2.01 8.75
C ARG A 22 8.03 -1.01 9.81
N PRO A 23 8.24 0.31 9.70
CA PRO A 23 7.59 1.27 10.59
C PRO A 23 6.06 1.24 10.58
N LEU A 24 5.45 1.04 9.40
CA LEU A 24 4.00 0.92 9.28
C LEU A 24 3.51 -0.37 9.95
N GLU A 25 4.21 -1.48 9.75
CA GLU A 25 3.91 -2.76 10.41
C GLU A 25 3.92 -2.60 11.93
N PHE A 26 4.96 -1.96 12.51
CA PHE A 26 5.01 -1.67 13.94
C PHE A 26 3.85 -0.79 14.41
N PHE A 27 3.46 0.20 13.61
CA PHE A 27 2.34 1.08 13.95
C PHE A 27 1.00 0.34 13.95
N ILE A 28 0.74 -0.51 12.96
CA ILE A 28 -0.47 -1.34 12.90
C ILE A 28 -0.52 -2.29 14.11
N THR A 29 0.57 -3.00 14.41
CA THR A 29 0.63 -3.87 15.60
C THR A 29 0.39 -3.09 16.90
N TYR A 30 0.95 -1.87 17.02
CA TYR A 30 0.68 -1.01 18.17
C TYR A 30 -0.81 -0.66 18.29
N LEU A 31 -1.48 -0.33 17.18
CA LEU A 31 -2.92 -0.02 17.17
C LEU A 31 -3.77 -1.24 17.54
N GLU A 32 -3.43 -2.43 17.03
CA GLU A 32 -4.08 -3.70 17.38
C GLU A 32 -3.94 -3.99 18.88
N HIS A 33 -2.75 -3.80 19.46
CA HIS A 33 -2.52 -3.97 20.90
C HIS A 33 -3.33 -2.97 21.75
N LYS A 34 -3.56 -1.77 21.23
CA LYS A 34 -4.43 -0.76 21.83
C LYS A 34 -5.92 -1.02 21.57
N LYS A 35 -6.27 -2.13 20.91
CA LYS A 35 -7.63 -2.54 20.55
C LYS A 35 -8.36 -1.53 19.66
N TYR A 36 -7.62 -0.75 18.85
CA TYR A 36 -8.24 0.00 17.77
C TYR A 36 -8.72 -0.95 16.68
N ASN A 37 -9.89 -0.67 16.13
CA ASN A 37 -10.46 -1.44 15.04
C ASN A 37 -10.99 -0.47 13.98
N PHE A 38 -10.68 -0.73 12.71
CA PHE A 38 -11.12 0.11 11.61
C PHE A 38 -12.24 -0.61 10.84
N GLY A 39 -13.46 -0.15 11.04
CA GLY A 39 -14.61 -0.62 10.27
C GLY A 39 -14.64 0.01 8.88
N GLY A 40 -15.28 -0.68 7.91
CA GLY A 40 -15.58 -0.11 6.60
C GLY A 40 -14.51 -0.35 5.53
N ILE A 41 -14.32 0.64 4.65
CA ILE A 41 -13.40 0.60 3.51
C ILE A 41 -12.13 1.38 3.86
N GLY A 42 -10.98 0.71 3.79
CA GLY A 42 -9.67 1.35 3.90
C GLY A 42 -9.22 1.90 2.54
N LEU A 43 -8.62 3.09 2.55
CA LEU A 43 -8.02 3.73 1.37
C LEU A 43 -6.51 3.87 1.57
N ASP A 44 -5.73 3.28 0.67
CA ASP A 44 -4.27 3.43 0.62
C ASP A 44 -3.91 4.43 -0.50
N LEU A 45 -3.67 5.68 -0.12
CA LEU A 45 -3.38 6.78 -1.05
C LEU A 45 -1.88 6.80 -1.37
N GLY A 46 -1.54 6.68 -2.65
CA GLY A 46 -0.16 6.44 -3.08
C GLY A 46 0.29 5.01 -2.80
N CYS A 47 -0.57 4.03 -3.13
CA CYS A 47 -0.33 2.62 -2.78
C CYS A 47 0.90 2.00 -3.46
N ALA A 48 1.45 2.67 -4.47
CA ALA A 48 2.58 2.22 -5.27
C ALA A 48 2.39 0.76 -5.71
N ASN A 49 3.40 -0.08 -5.49
CA ASN A 49 3.37 -1.51 -5.83
C ASN A 49 2.50 -2.39 -4.89
N GLY A 50 1.63 -1.78 -4.06
CA GLY A 50 0.75 -2.49 -3.14
C GLY A 50 1.49 -3.20 -1.99
N ARG A 51 2.74 -2.85 -1.68
CA ARG A 51 3.55 -3.60 -0.69
C ARG A 51 2.94 -3.66 0.71
N ASN A 52 2.06 -2.73 1.05
CA ASN A 52 1.44 -2.65 2.37
C ASN A 52 0.07 -3.34 2.44
N PHE A 53 -0.51 -3.79 1.33
CA PHE A 53 -1.88 -4.33 1.32
C PHE A 53 -2.08 -5.49 2.30
N LYS A 54 -1.09 -6.37 2.43
CA LYS A 54 -1.15 -7.50 3.35
C LYS A 54 -1.29 -7.09 4.82
N ILE A 55 -0.62 -6.02 5.24
CA ILE A 55 -0.65 -5.54 6.64
C ILE A 55 -1.81 -4.57 6.89
N LEU A 56 -2.31 -3.91 5.85
CA LEU A 56 -3.49 -3.05 5.95
C LEU A 56 -4.79 -3.86 5.88
N GLY A 57 -4.82 -4.95 5.13
CA GLY A 57 -6.01 -5.78 4.89
C GLY A 57 -6.47 -6.64 6.07
N THR A 58 -5.76 -6.62 7.21
CA THR A 58 -6.16 -7.39 8.40
C THR A 58 -7.34 -6.76 9.15
N SER A 59 -7.61 -5.46 8.98
CA SER A 59 -8.66 -4.73 9.71
C SER A 59 -9.28 -3.57 8.89
N PRO A 60 -9.63 -3.78 7.62
CA PRO A 60 -10.92 -3.30 7.10
C PRO A 60 -11.65 -4.39 6.29
N LYS A 61 -12.97 -4.26 6.10
CA LYS A 61 -13.77 -5.22 5.30
C LYS A 61 -13.39 -5.19 3.81
N LYS A 62 -12.78 -4.09 3.37
CA LYS A 62 -12.31 -3.88 2.00
C LYS A 62 -11.15 -2.89 2.03
N LEU A 63 -10.11 -3.14 1.22
CA LEU A 63 -9.01 -2.20 1.00
C LEU A 63 -9.03 -1.76 -0.46
N VAL A 64 -8.86 -0.47 -0.72
CA VAL A 64 -8.77 0.11 -2.06
C VAL A 64 -7.47 0.91 -2.14
N GLY A 65 -6.58 0.50 -3.03
CA GLY A 65 -5.35 1.24 -3.35
C GLY A 65 -5.59 2.26 -4.44
N ILE A 66 -5.04 3.46 -4.28
CA ILE A 66 -5.10 4.55 -5.26
C ILE A 66 -3.67 5.02 -5.53
N ASP A 67 -3.31 5.15 -6.80
CA ASP A 67 -2.03 5.72 -7.23
C ASP A 67 -2.20 6.43 -8.58
N LEU A 68 -1.39 7.45 -8.83
CA LEU A 68 -1.37 8.15 -10.12
C LEU A 68 -0.53 7.40 -11.17
N SER A 69 0.38 6.53 -10.74
CA SER A 69 1.23 5.72 -11.59
C SER A 69 0.48 4.48 -12.07
N LEU A 70 0.10 4.45 -13.35
CA LEU A 70 -0.51 3.29 -13.99
C LEU A 70 0.41 2.06 -13.93
N GLU A 71 1.72 2.24 -14.01
CA GLU A 71 2.66 1.11 -13.89
C GLU A 71 2.65 0.52 -12.48
N PHE A 72 2.53 1.35 -11.44
CA PHE A 72 2.34 0.84 -10.08
C PHE A 72 1.01 0.13 -9.91
N LEU A 73 -0.09 0.67 -10.47
CA LEU A 73 -1.40 0.03 -10.40
C LEU A 73 -1.42 -1.34 -11.10
N LYS A 74 -0.78 -1.49 -12.26
CA LYS A 74 -0.61 -2.79 -12.93
C LYS A 74 0.11 -3.78 -12.02
N ILE A 75 1.26 -3.38 -11.49
CA ILE A 75 2.07 -4.20 -10.58
C ILE A 75 1.29 -4.59 -9.31
N ALA A 76 0.51 -3.67 -8.75
CA ALA A 76 -0.27 -3.91 -7.55
C ALA A 76 -1.46 -4.85 -7.81
N ASN A 77 -2.05 -4.81 -9.01
CA ASN A 77 -3.18 -5.66 -9.41
C ASN A 77 -2.77 -7.11 -9.74
N GLU A 78 -1.50 -7.34 -10.09
CA GLU A 78 -0.95 -8.68 -10.36
C GLU A 78 -0.51 -9.43 -9.09
N ARG A 79 -0.60 -8.81 -7.91
CA ARG A 79 -0.20 -9.38 -6.61
C ARG A 79 -1.34 -10.10 -5.91
#